data_AF-A0A535NCW1-F1
#
_entry.id   AF-A0A535NCW1-F1
#
_cell.length_a   1.000
_cell.length_b   1.000
_cell.length_c   1.000
_cell.angle_alpha   90.00
_cell.angle_beta   90.00
_cell.angle_gamma   90.00
#
_symmetry.space_group_name_H-M   'P 1'
#
loop_
_entity.id
_entity.type
_entity.pdbx_description
1 polymer ?
#
loop_
_entity_poly.entity_id
_entity_poly.type
_entity_poly.pdbx_seq_one_letter_code
_entity_poly.pdbx_strand_id
1 'polypeptide(L)'
;MINVSGGQFLPNETLTLYWDQPTKVAGSATADSNGSFNTRVKPFAGDPPGVHKLCASVQPNPCANFTLQAASASPSPSPTPSESPSPS
;
A
#
# COMPACT_ATOMS: atom_id res chain seq x y z
N MET A 1 3.03 -2.11 4.67
CA MET A 1 2.44 -2.96 3.60
C MET A 1 0.95 -3.04 3.84
N ILE A 2 0.15 -3.10 2.79
CA ILE A 2 -1.32 -3.20 2.86
C ILE A 2 -1.73 -4.60 2.43
N ASN A 3 -2.55 -5.27 3.24
CA ASN A 3 -3.13 -6.56 2.88
C ASN A 3 -4.40 -6.34 2.08
N VAL A 4 -4.51 -6.97 0.91
CA VAL A 4 -5.63 -6.82 -0.01
C VAL A 4 -6.23 -8.20 -0.23
N SER A 5 -7.52 -8.33 0.04
CA SER A 5 -8.28 -9.54 -0.24
C SER A 5 -9.51 -9.22 -1.08
N GLY A 6 -9.87 -10.14 -1.95
CA GLY A 6 -11.08 -10.07 -2.76
C GLY A 6 -11.67 -11.46 -2.97
N GLY A 7 -12.95 -11.51 -3.33
CA GLY A 7 -13.68 -12.74 -3.62
C GLY A 7 -14.68 -12.54 -4.75
N GLN A 8 -15.35 -13.62 -5.15
CA GLN A 8 -16.32 -13.64 -6.27
C GLN A 8 -15.68 -13.45 -7.65
N PHE A 9 -14.41 -13.81 -7.80
CA PHE A 9 -13.72 -13.86 -9.09
C PHE A 9 -13.84 -15.25 -9.71
N LEU A 10 -13.55 -15.38 -11.01
CA LEU A 10 -13.49 -16.71 -11.62
C LEU A 10 -12.29 -17.49 -11.05
N PRO A 11 -12.41 -18.81 -10.81
CA PRO A 11 -11.30 -19.62 -10.35
C PRO A 11 -10.09 -19.54 -11.29
N ASN A 12 -8.88 -19.35 -10.74
CA ASN A 12 -7.62 -19.15 -11.47
C ASN A 12 -7.57 -17.88 -12.34
N GLU A 13 -8.52 -16.96 -12.19
CA GLU A 13 -8.49 -15.68 -12.89
C GLU A 13 -7.39 -14.78 -12.34
N THR A 14 -6.55 -14.28 -13.24
CA THR A 14 -5.49 -13.33 -12.87
C THR A 14 -5.98 -11.92 -13.10
N LEU A 15 -5.88 -11.09 -12.07
CA LEU A 15 -6.26 -9.69 -12.09
C LEU A 15 -5.08 -8.78 -11.73
N THR A 16 -5.11 -7.57 -12.29
CA THR A 16 -4.24 -6.47 -11.91
C THR A 16 -4.97 -5.57 -10.93
N LEU A 17 -4.25 -5.08 -9.92
CA LEU A 17 -4.73 -4.09 -8.98
C LEU A 17 -4.18 -2.72 -9.35
N TYR A 18 -5.07 -1.74 -9.52
CA TYR A 18 -4.74 -0.37 -9.88
C TYR A 18 -4.95 0.58 -8.71
N TRP A 19 -3.96 1.43 -8.46
CA TRP A 19 -3.91 2.40 -7.36
C TRP A 19 -4.42 3.76 -7.84
N ASP A 20 -5.56 4.23 -7.34
CA ASP A 20 -6.22 5.51 -7.66
C ASP A 20 -6.56 5.80 -9.13
N GLN A 21 -5.79 5.28 -10.08
CA GLN A 21 -5.89 5.56 -11.50
C GLN A 21 -5.81 4.21 -12.22
N PRO A 22 -6.58 4.01 -13.30
CA PRO A 22 -6.66 2.72 -14.02
C PRO A 22 -5.35 2.32 -14.73
N THR A 23 -4.31 3.15 -14.67
CA THR A 23 -2.99 2.91 -15.27
C THR A 23 -1.87 2.73 -14.24
N LYS A 24 -2.12 3.01 -12.95
CA LYS A 24 -1.09 2.93 -11.89
C LYS A 24 -1.12 1.54 -11.24
N VAL A 25 -0.31 0.62 -11.75
CA VAL A 25 -0.28 -0.79 -11.30
C VAL A 25 0.31 -0.91 -9.89
N ALA A 26 -0.50 -1.34 -8.92
CA ALA A 26 -0.09 -1.63 -7.54
C ALA A 26 0.45 -3.06 -7.36
N GLY A 27 0.01 -3.98 -8.20
CA GLY A 27 0.35 -5.39 -8.16
C GLY A 27 -0.65 -6.25 -8.94
N SER A 28 -0.54 -7.56 -8.80
CA SER A 28 -1.47 -8.54 -9.36
C SER A 28 -1.83 -9.60 -8.32
N ALA A 29 -2.92 -10.31 -8.59
CA ALA A 29 -3.36 -11.45 -7.82
C ALA A 29 -4.03 -12.47 -8.74
N THR A 30 -3.95 -13.74 -8.38
CA THR A 30 -4.69 -14.81 -9.04
C THR A 30 -5.69 -15.38 -8.03
N ALA A 31 -6.95 -15.46 -8.42
CA ALA A 31 -7.99 -16.06 -7.61
C ALA A 31 -7.76 -17.58 -7.47
N ASP A 32 -7.97 -18.10 -6.28
CA ASP A 32 -7.91 -19.52 -5.97
C ASP A 32 -9.12 -20.28 -6.55
N SER A 33 -9.23 -21.58 -6.24
CA SER A 33 -10.34 -22.41 -6.69
C SER A 33 -11.72 -21.97 -6.17
N ASN A 34 -11.76 -21.14 -5.12
CA ASN A 34 -12.98 -20.57 -4.55
C ASN A 34 -13.25 -19.14 -5.07
N GLY A 35 -12.48 -18.66 -6.04
CA GLY A 35 -12.63 -17.31 -6.58
C GLY A 35 -12.14 -16.21 -5.63
N SER A 36 -11.28 -16.55 -4.67
CA SER A 36 -10.74 -15.62 -3.68
C SER A 36 -9.25 -15.37 -3.87
N PHE A 37 -8.76 -14.19 -3.52
CA PHE A 37 -7.33 -13.91 -3.50
C PHE A 37 -6.92 -13.15 -2.24
N ASN A 38 -5.64 -13.27 -1.91
CA ASN A 38 -5.00 -12.45 -0.89
C ASN A 38 -3.60 -12.05 -1.40
N THR A 39 -3.31 -10.76 -1.42
CA THR A 39 -2.03 -10.22 -1.87
C THR A 39 -1.63 -9.01 -1.02
N ARG A 40 -0.40 -8.55 -1.21
CA ARG A 40 0.11 -7.36 -0.52
C ARG A 40 0.53 -6.32 -1.53
N VAL A 41 0.16 -5.08 -1.26
CA VAL A 41 0.63 -3.92 -2.02
C VAL A 41 1.40 -2.97 -1.11
N LYS A 42 2.25 -2.14 -1.72
CA LYS A 42 2.98 -1.08 -1.04
C LYS A 42 2.48 0.27 -1.57
N PRO A 43 2.29 1.27 -0.69
CA PRO A 43 2.17 2.65 -1.13
C PRO A 43 3.36 3.04 -1.99
N PHE A 44 3.15 3.95 -2.93
CA PHE A 44 4.24 4.51 -3.73
C PHE A 44 4.94 5.60 -2.92
N ALA A 45 6.24 5.80 -3.22
CA ALA A 45 6.99 6.88 -2.60
C ALA A 45 6.34 8.22 -2.92
N GLY A 46 6.06 9.02 -1.89
CA GLY A 46 5.41 10.32 -2.04
C GLY A 46 3.88 10.29 -2.12
N ASP A 47 3.23 9.12 -2.00
CA ASP A 47 1.76 9.12 -1.82
C ASP A 47 1.40 9.88 -0.52
N PRO A 48 0.50 10.88 -0.60
CA PRO A 48 0.13 11.68 0.56
C PRO A 48 -0.68 10.85 1.56
N PRO A 49 -0.73 11.25 2.84
CA PRO A 49 -1.74 10.73 3.75
C PRO A 49 -3.15 11.08 3.24
N GLY A 50 -4.10 10.18 3.44
CA GLY A 50 -5.49 10.39 3.00
C GLY A 50 -6.15 9.13 2.43
N VAL A 51 -7.33 9.32 1.83
CA VAL A 51 -8.08 8.23 1.21
C VAL A 51 -7.50 7.91 -0.16
N HIS A 52 -7.15 6.65 -0.35
CA HIS A 52 -6.77 6.06 -1.63
C HIS A 52 -7.75 4.95 -2.00
N LYS A 53 -7.71 4.53 -3.26
CA LYS A 53 -8.47 3.38 -3.74
C LYS A 53 -7.61 2.37 -4.48
N LEU A 54 -7.99 1.10 -4.36
CA LEU A 54 -7.50 0.00 -5.17
C LEU A 54 -8.65 -0.57 -5.97
N CYS A 55 -8.47 -0.74 -7.28
CA CYS A 55 -9.47 -1.32 -8.17
C CYS A 55 -8.90 -2.54 -8.89
N ALA A 56 -9.70 -3.59 -9.03
CA ALA A 56 -9.34 -4.75 -9.85
C ALA A 56 -9.55 -4.48 -11.35
N SER A 57 -8.77 -5.12 -12.21
CA SER A 57 -8.83 -4.95 -13.68
C SER A 57 -9.96 -5.72 -14.35
N VAL A 58 -10.55 -6.70 -13.67
CA VAL A 58 -11.60 -7.58 -14.22
C VAL A 58 -12.99 -7.00 -13.93
N GLN A 59 -13.92 -7.14 -14.88
CA GLN A 59 -15.30 -6.60 -14.78
C GLN A 59 -16.02 -7.21 -13.56
N PRO A 60 -16.74 -6.42 -12.73
CA PRO A 60 -17.14 -5.02 -12.93
C PRO A 60 -16.14 -3.96 -12.47
N ASN A 61 -14.86 -4.32 -12.34
CA ASN A 61 -13.78 -3.49 -11.81
C ASN A 61 -14.06 -3.04 -10.38
N PRO A 62 -14.31 -3.99 -9.45
CA PRO A 62 -14.59 -3.64 -8.06
C PRO A 62 -13.43 -2.85 -7.45
N CYS A 63 -13.77 -1.82 -6.67
CA CYS A 63 -12.82 -0.96 -5.98
C CYS A 63 -13.05 -0.97 -4.47
N ALA A 64 -11.98 -0.85 -3.71
CA ALA A 64 -12.00 -0.64 -2.26
C ALA A 64 -11.23 0.63 -1.91
N ASN A 65 -11.74 1.41 -0.96
CA ASN A 65 -11.06 2.57 -0.41
C ASN A 65 -10.35 2.22 0.90
N PHE A 66 -9.25 2.91 1.20
CA PHE A 66 -8.52 2.78 2.45
C PHE A 66 -7.77 4.10 2.72
N THR A 67 -7.38 4.31 3.97
CA THR A 67 -6.66 5.51 4.37
C THR A 67 -5.18 5.22 4.58
N LEU A 68 -4.32 5.96 3.90
CA LEU A 68 -2.91 6.06 4.26
C LEU A 68 -2.74 7.02 5.43
N GLN A 69 -2.11 6.54 6.49
CA GLN A 69 -1.68 7.37 7.59
C GLN A 69 -0.42 8.12 7.18
N ALA A 70 -0.25 9.34 7.72
CA ALA A 70 1.01 10.04 7.57
C ALA A 70 2.13 9.20 8.16
N ALA A 71 3.31 9.21 7.52
CA ALA A 71 4.48 8.65 8.14
C ALA A 71 4.66 9.33 9.50
N SER A 72 4.60 8.55 10.58
CA SER A 72 4.93 9.07 11.90
C SER A 72 6.38 9.54 11.81
N ALA A 73 6.61 10.84 11.94
CA ALA A 73 7.96 11.35 12.15
C ALA A 73 8.51 10.63 13.38
N SER A 74 9.53 9.79 13.19
CA SER A 74 10.29 9.28 14.33
C SER A 74 10.79 10.49 15.10
N PRO A 75 10.71 10.54 16.44
CA PRO A 75 11.42 11.58 17.17
C PRO A 75 12.90 11.45 16.78
N SER A 76 13.45 12.53 16.21
CA SER A 76 14.88 12.61 15.93
C SER A 76 15.63 12.34 17.23
N PRO A 77 16.72 11.53 17.24
CA PRO A 77 17.55 11.44 18.43
C PRO A 77 18.01 12.86 18.77
N SER A 78 17.73 13.28 20.01
CA SER A 78 18.13 14.57 20.56
C SER A 78 19.62 14.79 20.31
N PRO A 79 20.09 15.99 19.91
CA PRO A 79 21.51 16.23 19.73
C PRO A 79 22.23 15.98 21.07
N THR A 80 23.20 15.08 21.05
CA THR A 80 24.16 14.87 22.15
C THR A 80 24.81 16.22 22.47
N PRO A 81 24.88 16.69 23.73
CA PRO A 81 25.61 17.91 24.05
C PRO A 81 27.06 17.76 23.62
N SER A 82 27.55 18.67 22.78
CA SER A 82 28.95 18.75 22.41
C SER A 82 29.77 19.05 23.65
N GLU A 83 30.61 18.11 24.09
CA GLU A 83 31.58 18.37 25.15
C GLU A 83 32.50 19.53 24.72
N SER A 84 32.51 20.58 25.54
CA SER A 84 33.39 21.73 25.42
C SER A 84 34.83 21.30 25.70
N PRO A 85 35.84 21.69 24.90
CA PRO A 85 37.23 21.37 25.22
C PRO A 85 37.66 22.18 26.46
N SER A 86 38.13 21.49 27.50
CA SER A 86 38.80 22.14 28.65
C SER A 86 40.30 22.26 28.33
N PRO A 87 40.91 23.45 28.45
CA PRO A 87 42.34 23.63 28.23
C PRO A 87 43.15 23.18 29.46
N SER A 88 44.34 22.61 29.23
CA SER A 88 45.46 22.64 30.17
C SER A 88 46.79 22.59 29.44
#